data_AF-A0AAN0LXB9-F1
#
_entry.id   AF-A0AAN0LXB9-F1
#
_cell.length_a   1.000
_cell.length_b   1.000
_cell.length_c   1.000
_cell.angle_alpha   90.00
_cell.angle_beta   90.00
_cell.angle_gamma   90.00
#
_symmetry.space_group_name_H-M   'P 1'
#
loop_
_entity.id
_entity.type
_entity.pdbx_description
1 polymer ?
#
loop_
_entity_poly.entity_id
_entity_poly.type
_entity_poly.pdbx_seq_one_letter_code
_entity_poly.pdbx_strand_id
1 'polypeptide(L)'
;MNEDGTMEAATEPVDIQRLVSLVTDPTWYGMPAGTILGHAHLQVNAIRDARDLYLDRLGYDLITDMQHAIFISKRGYHHDIAPNVWSGPSLTPLLKIQLDLLQ
;
A
#
# COMPACT_ATOMS: atom_id res chain seq x y z
N MET A 1 -2.13 -20.85 8.43
CA MET A 1 -1.80 -21.68 7.25
C MET A 1 -2.70 -22.89 7.32
N ASN A 2 -3.58 -23.03 6.35
CA ASN A 2 -4.51 -24.13 6.21
C ASN A 2 -3.75 -25.42 5.88
N GLU A 3 -4.41 -26.57 6.03
CA GLU A 3 -3.82 -27.89 5.76
C GLU A 3 -3.33 -28.05 4.31
N ASP A 4 -3.85 -27.26 3.37
CA ASP A 4 -3.44 -27.21 1.96
C ASP A 4 -2.27 -26.25 1.68
N GLY A 5 -1.72 -25.61 2.71
CA GLY A 5 -0.65 -24.63 2.60
C GLY A 5 -1.09 -23.22 2.21
N THR A 6 -2.39 -22.97 2.08
CA THR A 6 -2.90 -21.61 1.87
C THR A 6 -2.88 -20.80 3.17
N MET A 7 -2.77 -19.48 3.05
CA MET A 7 -2.84 -18.57 4.19
C MET A 7 -4.20 -17.88 4.14
N GLU A 8 -5.01 -18.01 5.18
CA GLU A 8 -6.19 -17.17 5.33
C GLU A 8 -5.75 -15.72 5.57
N ALA A 9 -6.12 -14.84 4.65
CA ALA A 9 -5.99 -13.42 4.86
C ALA A 9 -7.09 -12.98 5.83
N ALA A 10 -6.72 -12.50 7.01
CA ALA A 10 -7.67 -11.94 7.95
C ALA A 10 -8.22 -10.61 7.40
N THR A 11 -9.54 -10.51 7.25
CA THR A 11 -10.26 -9.28 6.86
C THR A 11 -10.97 -8.62 8.03
N GLU A 12 -10.80 -9.15 9.24
CA GLU A 12 -11.35 -8.60 10.47
C GLU A 12 -10.82 -7.18 10.71
N PRO A 13 -11.68 -6.20 11.06
CA PRO A 13 -11.24 -4.86 11.37
C PRO A 13 -10.25 -4.84 12.54
N VAL A 14 -9.17 -4.08 12.39
CA VAL A 14 -8.25 -3.82 13.50
C VAL A 14 -8.93 -2.91 14.53
N ASP A 15 -8.82 -3.25 15.81
CA ASP A 15 -9.30 -2.41 16.92
C ASP A 15 -8.36 -1.21 17.13
N ILE A 16 -8.62 -0.15 16.36
CA ILE A 16 -7.82 1.09 16.38
C ILE A 16 -7.88 1.77 17.74
N GLN A 17 -9.05 1.80 18.40
CA GLN A 17 -9.20 2.44 19.70
C GLN A 17 -8.32 1.76 20.74
N ARG A 18 -8.29 0.43 20.74
CA ARG A 18 -7.40 -0.33 21.62
C ARG A 18 -5.94 -0.03 21.34
N LEU A 19 -5.51 -0.01 20.08
CA LEU A 19 -4.14 0.31 19.72
C LEU A 19 -3.72 1.72 20.17
N VAL A 20 -4.58 2.71 19.97
CA VAL A 20 -4.33 4.08 20.42
C VAL A 20 -4.22 4.16 21.95
N SER A 21 -5.04 3.41 22.68
CA SER A 21 -4.97 3.37 24.16
C SER A 21 -3.67 2.77 24.72
N LEU A 22 -2.88 2.06 23.90
CA LEU A 22 -1.59 1.51 24.30
C LEU A 22 -0.45 2.53 24.20
N VAL A 23 -0.67 3.67 23.52
CA VAL A 23 0.34 4.71 23.33
C VAL A 23 0.54 5.46 24.64
N THR A 24 1.71 5.30 25.24
CA THR A 24 2.12 6.02 26.45
C THR A 24 2.87 7.31 26.15
N ASP A 25 3.56 7.37 25.00
CA ASP A 25 4.23 8.55 24.46
C ASP A 25 3.76 8.77 23.01
N PRO A 26 3.04 9.86 22.71
CA PRO A 26 2.53 10.14 21.37
C PRO A 26 3.60 10.66 20.39
N THR A 27 4.84 10.87 20.86
CA THR A 27 5.92 11.42 20.05
C THR A 27 6.35 10.41 18.98
N TRP A 28 6.37 10.84 17.73
CA TRP A 28 6.92 10.04 16.64
C TRP A 28 8.43 10.29 16.50
N TYR A 29 9.23 9.25 16.77
CA TYR A 29 10.69 9.31 16.66
C TYR A 29 11.22 8.83 15.30
N GLY A 30 10.37 8.73 14.28
CA GLY A 30 10.73 8.08 13.02
C GLY A 30 10.67 6.55 13.08
N MET A 31 11.14 5.90 12.02
CA MET A 31 11.36 4.44 12.02
C MET A 31 12.73 4.15 12.69
N PRO A 32 12.87 3.07 13.48
CA PRO A 32 14.15 2.68 14.06
C PRO A 32 15.25 2.52 13.01
N ALA A 33 16.49 2.82 13.37
CA ALA A 33 17.64 2.59 12.50
C ALA A 33 17.73 1.11 12.09
N GLY A 34 17.99 0.85 10.80
CA GLY A 34 18.01 -0.51 10.25
C GLY A 34 16.64 -1.08 9.86
N THR A 35 15.56 -0.31 9.98
CA THR A 35 14.24 -0.68 9.44
C THR A 35 14.35 -0.97 7.94
N ILE A 36 13.83 -2.13 7.51
CA ILE A 36 13.65 -2.49 6.11
C ILE A 36 12.16 -2.44 5.80
N LEU A 37 11.76 -1.54 4.89
CA LEU A 37 10.40 -1.51 4.37
C LEU A 37 10.24 -2.58 3.30
N GLY A 38 9.43 -3.60 3.57
CA GLY A 38 9.16 -4.68 2.61
C GLY A 38 8.21 -4.25 1.49
N HIS A 39 7.03 -3.75 1.85
CA HIS A 39 6.00 -3.32 0.90
C HIS A 39 5.11 -2.21 1.47
N ALA A 40 4.37 -1.54 0.59
CA ALA A 40 3.41 -0.51 0.96
C ALA A 40 2.08 -0.68 0.21
N HIS A 41 0.97 -0.40 0.88
CA HIS A 41 -0.35 -0.36 0.24
C HIS A 41 -0.78 1.09 0.11
N LEU A 42 -1.26 1.47 -1.08
CA LEU A 42 -1.59 2.85 -1.39
C LEU A 42 -3.05 2.95 -1.83
N GLN A 43 -3.81 3.80 -1.15
CA GLN A 43 -5.11 4.22 -1.64
C GLN A 43 -4.94 5.07 -2.91
N VAL A 44 -5.66 4.71 -3.97
CA VAL A 44 -5.73 5.42 -5.25
C VAL A 44 -7.19 5.70 -5.62
N ASN A 45 -7.42 6.62 -6.56
CA ASN A 45 -8.77 6.91 -7.05
C ASN A 45 -9.26 5.85 -8.03
N ALA A 46 -8.38 5.32 -8.88
CA ALA A 46 -8.75 4.33 -9.87
C ALA A 46 -7.60 3.35 -10.12
N ILE A 47 -7.91 2.05 -10.11
CA ILE A 47 -6.92 1.01 -10.43
C ILE A 47 -6.42 1.15 -11.87
N ARG A 48 -7.26 1.62 -12.80
CA ARG A 48 -6.83 1.88 -14.18
C ARG A 48 -5.66 2.85 -14.24
N ASP A 49 -5.75 3.97 -13.52
CA ASP A 49 -4.70 5.00 -13.55
C ASP A 49 -3.44 4.50 -12.81
N ALA A 50 -3.61 3.64 -11.79
CA ALA A 50 -2.49 2.95 -11.17
C ALA A 50 -1.79 1.97 -12.12
N ARG A 51 -2.53 1.25 -12.97
CA ARG A 51 -1.94 0.35 -13.98
C ARG A 51 -1.09 1.13 -14.97
N ASP A 52 -1.63 2.21 -15.55
CA ASP A 52 -0.89 3.08 -16.48
C ASP A 52 0.42 3.58 -15.87
N LEU A 53 0.36 4.11 -14.65
CA LEU A 53 1.56 4.63 -13.99
C LEU A 53 2.55 3.52 -13.65
N TYR A 54 2.13 2.50 -12.92
CA TYR A 54 3.06 1.56 -12.31
C TYR A 54 3.53 0.47 -13.27
N LEU A 55 2.63 -0.08 -14.07
CA LEU A 55 2.98 -1.15 -15.02
C LEU A 55 3.60 -0.53 -16.28
N ASP A 56 2.88 0.37 -16.94
CA ASP A 56 3.26 0.82 -18.28
C ASP A 56 4.40 1.85 -18.25
N ARG A 57 4.37 2.79 -17.30
CA ARG A 57 5.37 3.88 -17.25
C ARG A 57 6.56 3.59 -16.35
N LEU A 58 6.34 2.91 -15.22
CA LEU A 58 7.41 2.61 -14.25
C LEU A 58 8.00 1.21 -14.38
N GLY A 59 7.38 0.34 -15.20
CA GLY A 59 7.88 -1.00 -15.50
C GLY A 59 7.88 -1.92 -14.28
N TYR A 60 6.81 -1.90 -13.49
CA TYR A 60 6.55 -2.95 -12.52
C TYR A 60 5.89 -4.14 -13.19
N ASP A 61 6.13 -5.33 -12.64
CA ASP A 61 5.42 -6.55 -13.00
C ASP A 61 4.17 -6.70 -12.13
N LEU A 62 3.08 -7.16 -12.75
CA LEU A 62 1.86 -7.53 -12.05
C LEU A 62 2.04 -8.89 -11.37
N ILE A 63 1.83 -8.95 -10.06
CA ILE A 63 1.89 -10.17 -9.25
C ILE A 63 0.48 -10.74 -9.05
N THR A 64 -0.44 -9.90 -8.58
CA THR A 64 -1.83 -10.29 -8.32
C THR A 64 -2.77 -9.18 -8.77
N ASP A 65 -3.88 -9.59 -9.39
CA ASP A 65 -4.96 -8.70 -9.79
C ASP A 65 -6.23 -9.03 -9.01
N MET A 66 -6.78 -8.03 -8.35
CA MET A 66 -8.08 -8.08 -7.70
C MET A 66 -8.94 -6.92 -8.18
N GLN A 67 -10.26 -7.08 -8.15
CA GLN A 67 -11.19 -6.07 -8.66
C GLN A 67 -10.95 -4.66 -8.07
N HIS A 68 -10.51 -4.58 -6.81
CA HIS A 68 -10.30 -3.33 -6.07
C HIS A 68 -8.84 -3.07 -5.67
N ALA A 69 -7.89 -3.90 -6.13
CA ALA A 69 -6.46 -3.75 -5.82
C ALA A 69 -5.58 -4.46 -6.84
N ILE A 70 -4.40 -3.93 -7.11
CA ILE A 70 -3.33 -4.64 -7.82
C ILE A 70 -2.12 -4.77 -6.91
N PHE A 71 -1.37 -5.84 -7.07
CA PHE A 71 -0.15 -6.10 -6.31
C PHE A 71 0.99 -6.21 -7.32
N ILE A 72 2.02 -5.40 -7.13
CA ILE A 72 3.05 -5.17 -8.15
C ILE A 72 4.45 -5.29 -7.54
N SER A 73 5.41 -5.79 -8.31
CA SER A 73 6.82 -5.90 -7.89
C SER A 73 7.78 -5.65 -9.04
N LYS A 74 9.02 -5.23 -8.74
CA LYS A 74 10.16 -5.24 -9.68
C LYS A 74 11.07 -6.47 -9.55
N ARG A 75 10.83 -7.32 -8.56
CA ARG A 75 11.73 -8.44 -8.22
C ARG A 75 11.01 -9.79 -8.10
N GLY A 76 9.72 -9.82 -8.43
CA GLY A 76 8.94 -11.07 -8.51
C GLY A 76 8.63 -11.75 -7.16
N TYR A 77 8.82 -11.09 -6.02
CA TYR A 77 8.49 -11.66 -4.71
C TYR A 77 7.43 -10.83 -3.96
N HIS A 78 6.37 -11.52 -3.52
CA HIS A 78 5.20 -11.08 -2.75
C HIS A 78 4.49 -9.83 -3.28
N HIS A 79 5.06 -8.63 -3.14
CA HIS A 79 4.77 -7.39 -3.87
C HIS A 79 5.62 -6.29 -3.23
N ASP A 80 5.98 -5.25 -3.99
CA ASP A 80 6.61 -4.04 -3.43
C ASP A 80 5.55 -2.97 -3.10
N ILE A 81 4.52 -2.85 -3.95
CA ILE A 81 3.43 -1.87 -3.79
C ILE A 81 2.09 -2.56 -4.09
N ALA A 82 1.05 -2.19 -3.34
CA ALA A 82 -0.32 -2.60 -3.61
C ALA A 82 -1.29 -1.40 -3.69
N PRO A 83 -1.47 -0.79 -4.88
CA PRO A 83 -2.51 0.19 -5.13
C PRO A 83 -3.91 -0.40 -4.93
N ASN A 84 -4.78 0.30 -4.20
CA ASN A 84 -6.12 -0.14 -3.83
C ASN A 84 -7.13 1.01 -3.81
N VAL A 85 -8.43 0.70 -3.81
CA VAL A 85 -9.51 1.71 -3.74
C VAL A 85 -10.37 1.59 -2.47
N TRP A 86 -9.78 1.30 -1.31
CA TRP A 86 -10.49 1.09 -0.02
C TRP A 86 -11.50 2.18 0.33
N SER A 87 -11.15 3.45 0.16
CA SER A 87 -12.04 4.59 0.46
C SER A 87 -12.99 4.97 -0.69
N GLY A 88 -13.05 4.14 -1.74
CA GLY A 88 -13.84 4.40 -2.95
C GLY A 88 -13.12 5.29 -3.98
N PRO A 89 -13.70 5.46 -5.18
CA PRO A 89 -13.01 6.02 -6.34
C PRO A 89 -12.95 7.55 -6.43
N SER A 90 -13.31 8.27 -5.37
CA SER A 90 -13.57 9.72 -5.44
C SER A 90 -12.87 10.50 -4.34
N LEU A 91 -11.62 10.15 -4.01
CA LEU A 91 -10.85 11.01 -3.11
C LEU A 91 -10.45 12.27 -3.85
N THR A 92 -10.79 13.41 -3.25
CA THR A 92 -10.24 14.69 -3.66
C THR A 92 -8.72 14.61 -3.49
N PRO A 93 -7.92 14.83 -4.55
CA PRO A 93 -6.47 14.84 -4.42
C PRO A 93 -6.07 15.84 -3.33
N LEU A 94 -5.42 15.34 -2.28
CA LEU A 94 -4.73 16.21 -1.32
C LEU A 94 -3.61 16.88 -2.11
N LEU A 95 -3.79 18.17 -2.41
CA LEU A 95 -2.90 19.10 -3.13
C LEU A 95 -1.79 18.48 -4.00
N LYS A 96 -1.77 18.84 -5.29
CA LYS A 96 -0.61 18.66 -6.18
C LYS A 96 0.68 18.94 -5.42
N ILE A 97 1.46 17.90 -5.12
CA ILE A 97 2.85 18.07 -4.71
C ILE A 97 3.52 18.70 -5.94
N GLN A 98 3.82 19.99 -5.85
CA GLN A 98 4.59 20.71 -6.85
C GLN A 98 5.99 20.08 -6.83
N LEU A 99 6.25 19.19 -7.79
CA LEU A 99 7.58 18.64 -8.09
C LEU A 99 8.43 19.73 -8.76
N ASP A 100 8.70 20.82 -8.02
CA ASP A 100 9.61 21.90 -8.43
C ASP A 100 10.95 21.80 -7.67
N LEU A 101 11.47 20.59 -7.49
CA LEU A 101 12.83 20.38 -7.00
C LEU A 101 13.55 19.42 -7.94
N LEU A 102 13.97 19.97 -9.08
CA LEU A 102 15.17 19.63 -9.85
C LEU A 102 15.30 20.67 -10.99
N GLN A 103 15.85 21.84 -10.66
CA GLN A 103 16.67 22.65 -11.56
C GLN A 103 17.95 23.03 -10.81
#